data_AF-A0AA38U4X4-F1
#
_entry.id   AF-A0AA38U4X4-F1
#
_cell.length_a   1.000
_cell.length_b   1.000
_cell.length_c   1.000
_cell.angle_alpha   90.00
_cell.angle_beta   90.00
_cell.angle_gamma   90.00
#
_symmetry.space_group_name_H-M   'P 1'
#
loop_
_entity.id
_entity.type
_entity.pdbx_description
1 polymer ?
#
loop_
_entity_poly.entity_id
_entity_poly.type
_entity_poly.pdbx_seq_one_letter_code
_entity_poly.pdbx_strand_id
1 'polypeptide(L)'
;MHTTNVQLLHVPSSNTNDPLSPTPSDGLDGVKSTHPSPIPSDAPHAPSTHTDDPLPPAGSDGMQEESDDNVDKSGWPKWVSDAYDALMAEHLLSDNLWVTTIQAWAALERNYEFSNPIGTSATFPATGRPSVVSWWFRNRKPVLRGPPDNLFGEVSEFSAEWWIWWSMINPTWRERDNATGRLVINESDDGDWSMLNRPGQCGILVVLMCLFWWRQRLPAPSQDWTSALQDVSWVINGLFKANKQPSRKRKISPPPEEQGPRTRRRTRQG
;
A
#
# COMPACT_ATOMS: atom_id res chain seq x y z
N MET A 1 -26.09 34.11 -44.38
CA MET A 1 -25.38 33.73 -45.62
C MET A 1 -24.05 34.45 -45.63
N HIS A 2 -22.93 33.72 -45.58
CA HIS A 2 -21.63 34.02 -46.19
C HIS A 2 -20.72 32.84 -45.79
N THR A 3 -20.59 31.92 -46.74
CA THR A 3 -19.78 30.72 -46.71
C THR A 3 -18.31 31.13 -46.79
N THR A 4 -17.42 30.51 -46.02
CA THR A 4 -15.98 30.59 -46.29
C THR A 4 -15.36 29.21 -46.24
N ASN A 5 -14.51 29.02 -47.24
CA ASN A 5 -14.13 27.79 -47.88
C ASN A 5 -12.95 27.10 -47.19
N VAL A 6 -12.88 25.80 -47.45
CA VAL A 6 -11.87 24.84 -47.03
C VAL A 6 -10.54 25.10 -47.73
N GLN A 7 -9.42 24.92 -47.02
CA GLN A 7 -8.13 24.66 -47.66
C GLN A 7 -7.44 23.46 -46.97
N LEU A 8 -7.53 22.30 -47.62
CA LEU A 8 -6.70 21.13 -47.36
C LEU A 8 -5.24 21.47 -47.68
N LEU A 9 -4.32 21.16 -46.76
CA LEU A 9 -2.90 21.06 -47.08
C LEU A 9 -2.49 19.60 -47.20
N HIS A 10 -1.77 19.38 -48.28
CA HIS A 10 -1.37 18.13 -48.91
C HIS A 10 -0.16 17.51 -48.20
N VAL A 11 -0.18 16.18 -48.09
CA VAL A 11 0.93 15.31 -47.67
C VAL A 11 1.90 15.13 -48.84
N PRO A 12 3.21 15.01 -48.59
CA PRO A 12 4.09 14.23 -49.46
C PRO A 12 4.49 12.91 -48.79
N SER A 13 4.17 11.83 -49.51
CA SER A 13 4.62 10.45 -49.29
C SER A 13 6.06 10.22 -49.77
N SER A 14 6.56 9.02 -49.44
CA SER A 14 7.76 8.30 -49.92
C SER A 14 8.91 8.35 -48.89
N ASN A 15 9.50 7.24 -48.45
CA ASN A 15 9.89 6.09 -49.25
C ASN A 15 10.01 4.79 -48.42
N THR A 16 9.80 3.71 -49.14
CA THR A 16 9.89 2.29 -48.82
C THR A 16 11.31 1.80 -48.48
N ASN A 17 11.42 0.82 -47.57
CA ASN A 17 12.08 -0.47 -47.80
C ASN A 17 11.93 -1.38 -46.55
N ASP A 18 11.08 -2.39 -46.70
CA ASP A 18 11.06 -3.66 -45.95
C ASP A 18 12.26 -4.56 -46.37
N PRO A 19 12.34 -5.84 -45.96
CA PRO A 19 12.47 -6.40 -44.61
C PRO A 19 13.70 -7.34 -44.56
N LEU A 20 14.03 -7.94 -43.41
CA LEU A 20 14.61 -9.31 -43.33
C LEU A 20 14.71 -9.78 -41.87
N SER A 21 14.06 -10.90 -41.60
CA SER A 21 14.29 -11.88 -40.53
C SER A 21 14.11 -13.25 -41.20
N PRO A 22 14.42 -14.40 -40.58
CA PRO A 22 15.36 -14.73 -39.52
C PRO A 22 16.30 -15.90 -39.95
N THR A 23 17.26 -16.29 -39.12
CA THR A 23 17.79 -17.67 -39.14
C THR A 23 18.13 -18.17 -37.74
N PRO A 24 17.67 -19.37 -37.34
CA PRO A 24 18.07 -20.06 -36.13
C PRO A 24 19.32 -20.92 -36.38
N SER A 25 20.05 -21.27 -35.33
CA SER A 25 21.03 -22.36 -35.38
C SER A 25 20.74 -23.38 -34.30
N ASP A 26 20.46 -24.58 -34.79
CA ASP A 26 20.43 -25.87 -34.11
C ASP A 26 21.79 -26.27 -33.52
N GLY A 27 21.75 -27.20 -32.56
CA GLY A 27 22.90 -27.96 -32.06
C GLY A 27 22.70 -28.29 -30.58
N LEU A 28 21.85 -29.26 -30.24
CA LEU A 28 22.13 -30.71 -30.16
C LEU A 28 22.97 -31.12 -28.93
N ASP A 29 22.60 -32.29 -28.41
CA ASP A 29 23.23 -33.12 -27.37
C ASP A 29 22.87 -32.72 -25.92
N GLY A 30 22.00 -33.42 -25.19
CA GLY A 30 21.66 -34.84 -25.24
C GLY A 30 22.54 -35.63 -24.27
N VAL A 31 22.24 -35.59 -22.96
CA VAL A 31 22.64 -36.66 -22.03
C VAL A 31 21.43 -37.05 -21.18
N LYS A 32 21.11 -38.33 -21.32
CA LYS A 32 19.94 -39.05 -20.82
C LYS A 32 20.40 -39.99 -19.70
N SER A 33 19.59 -40.07 -18.64
CA SER A 33 19.47 -41.18 -17.67
C SER A 33 20.71 -41.52 -16.82
N THR A 34 20.62 -41.68 -15.50
CA THR A 34 20.01 -42.87 -14.88
C THR A 34 19.98 -42.71 -13.34
N HIS A 35 18.79 -42.63 -12.75
CA HIS A 35 18.42 -43.31 -11.50
C HIS A 35 17.29 -44.26 -11.91
N PRO A 36 17.07 -45.45 -11.32
CA PRO A 36 17.10 -45.68 -9.87
C PRO A 36 17.59 -47.10 -9.44
N SER A 37 17.73 -47.35 -8.14
CA SER A 37 17.13 -48.53 -7.50
C SER A 37 17.15 -48.46 -5.96
N PRO A 38 16.12 -49.01 -5.28
CA PRO A 38 15.95 -49.05 -3.83
C PRO A 38 16.39 -50.41 -3.24
N ILE A 39 16.11 -50.66 -1.94
CA ILE A 39 15.99 -51.96 -1.18
C ILE A 39 16.73 -51.83 0.18
N PRO A 40 16.28 -52.44 1.31
CA PRO A 40 14.93 -52.74 1.81
C PRO A 40 14.71 -52.36 3.31
N SER A 41 13.47 -52.53 3.76
CA SER A 41 13.07 -52.62 5.16
C SER A 41 13.73 -53.78 5.93
N ASP A 42 13.98 -53.57 7.21
CA ASP A 42 13.84 -54.59 8.25
C ASP A 42 13.41 -53.94 9.56
N ALA A 43 12.25 -54.35 10.06
CA ALA A 43 11.90 -54.35 11.49
C ALA A 43 12.02 -55.81 11.96
N PRO A 44 12.23 -56.13 13.26
CA PRO A 44 11.04 -56.33 14.11
C PRO A 44 11.22 -56.24 15.66
N HIS A 45 10.06 -56.29 16.35
CA HIS A 45 9.75 -56.72 17.74
C HIS A 45 10.18 -55.82 18.94
N ALA A 46 9.26 -55.14 19.68
CA ALA A 46 8.28 -55.58 20.71
C ALA A 46 8.89 -55.85 22.12
N PRO A 47 8.16 -55.90 23.26
CA PRO A 47 6.98 -55.17 23.76
C PRO A 47 7.12 -54.68 25.26
N SER A 48 6.03 -54.15 25.84
CA SER A 48 5.69 -54.01 27.29
C SER A 48 6.08 -52.66 27.94
N THR A 49 5.36 -52.05 28.89
CA THR A 49 4.35 -52.50 29.88
C THR A 49 3.51 -51.29 30.36
N HIS A 50 2.23 -51.56 30.63
CA HIS A 50 1.35 -50.98 31.66
C HIS A 50 1.92 -49.95 32.65
N THR A 51 1.19 -48.83 32.83
CA THR A 51 0.54 -48.51 34.12
C THR A 51 -0.59 -47.50 33.91
N ASP A 52 -1.81 -47.95 34.24
CA ASP A 52 -2.95 -47.11 34.58
C ASP A 52 -2.64 -46.33 35.87
N ASP A 53 -3.00 -45.05 35.93
CA ASP A 53 -3.80 -44.53 37.04
C ASP A 53 -4.46 -43.17 36.69
N PRO A 54 -5.74 -42.95 37.05
CA PRO A 54 -6.51 -41.75 36.72
C PRO A 54 -6.61 -40.75 37.87
N LEU A 55 -6.60 -39.45 37.56
CA LEU A 55 -6.88 -38.34 38.48
C LEU A 55 -7.49 -37.14 37.70
N PRO A 56 -8.21 -36.22 38.36
CA PRO A 56 -9.67 -36.08 38.32
C PRO A 56 -10.18 -34.92 37.43
N PRO A 57 -11.50 -34.82 37.18
CA PRO A 57 -12.08 -33.74 36.39
C PRO A 57 -12.27 -32.51 37.30
N ALA A 58 -11.52 -31.45 37.03
CA ALA A 58 -11.69 -30.17 37.69
C ALA A 58 -11.90 -29.07 36.65
N GLY A 59 -13.08 -28.44 36.70
CA GLY A 59 -13.30 -27.10 36.20
C GLY A 59 -13.46 -26.97 34.69
N SER A 60 -14.60 -27.43 34.17
CA SER A 60 -15.23 -26.75 33.04
C SER A 60 -15.74 -25.41 33.58
N ASP A 61 -14.83 -24.45 33.74
CA ASP A 61 -15.17 -23.06 33.87
C ASP A 61 -15.17 -22.50 32.46
N GLY A 62 -16.37 -22.19 31.98
CA GLY A 62 -16.57 -21.58 30.68
C GLY A 62 -15.93 -20.20 30.68
N MET A 63 -14.66 -20.13 30.29
CA MET A 63 -14.14 -18.95 29.63
C MET A 63 -14.91 -18.84 28.33
N GLN A 64 -16.00 -18.08 28.38
CA GLN A 64 -16.50 -17.37 27.23
C GLN A 64 -15.29 -16.63 26.66
N GLU A 65 -14.80 -17.09 25.50
CA GLU A 65 -14.09 -16.23 24.58
C GLU A 65 -15.06 -15.10 24.23
N GLU A 66 -15.07 -14.07 25.06
CA GLU A 66 -15.57 -12.76 24.65
C GLU A 66 -14.67 -12.33 23.51
N SER A 67 -15.15 -12.54 22.30
CA SER A 67 -14.55 -12.04 21.07
C SER A 67 -14.45 -10.51 21.20
N ASP A 68 -13.26 -10.03 21.53
CA ASP A 68 -12.86 -8.62 21.64
C ASP A 68 -12.84 -7.90 20.26
N ASP A 69 -13.46 -8.52 19.24
CA ASP A 69 -13.40 -8.11 17.84
C ASP A 69 -14.53 -7.19 17.39
N ASN A 70 -15.40 -6.74 18.30
CA ASN A 70 -16.50 -5.86 17.92
C ASN A 70 -16.05 -4.39 17.87
N VAL A 71 -15.34 -4.02 16.80
CA VAL A 71 -15.09 -2.62 16.47
C VAL A 71 -16.40 -1.86 16.44
N ASP A 72 -16.51 -0.79 17.23
CA ASP A 72 -17.67 0.09 17.21
C ASP A 72 -17.83 0.76 15.84
N LYS A 73 -18.80 0.29 15.04
CA LYS A 73 -19.14 0.85 13.72
C LYS A 73 -20.12 2.03 13.78
N SER A 74 -20.48 2.51 14.96
CA SER A 74 -21.41 3.63 15.13
C SER A 74 -20.89 4.89 14.43
N GLY A 75 -21.79 5.56 13.69
CA GLY A 75 -21.49 6.80 12.96
C GLY A 75 -20.60 6.63 11.73
N TRP A 76 -20.23 5.40 11.33
CA TRP A 76 -19.41 5.19 10.14
C TRP A 76 -20.17 5.60 8.87
N PRO A 77 -19.59 6.41 7.99
CA PRO A 77 -20.16 6.63 6.67
C PRO A 77 -20.02 5.35 5.85
N LYS A 78 -20.91 5.20 4.86
CA LYS A 78 -20.99 4.00 4.01
C LYS A 78 -19.63 3.55 3.46
N TRP A 79 -18.79 4.49 3.04
CA TRP A 79 -17.49 4.16 2.44
C TRP A 79 -16.48 3.56 3.43
N VAL A 80 -16.56 3.89 4.73
CA VAL A 80 -15.72 3.24 5.75
C VAL A 80 -16.24 1.83 5.99
N SER A 81 -17.55 1.67 6.19
CA SER A 81 -18.16 0.35 6.41
C SER A 81 -17.89 -0.60 5.25
N ASP A 82 -18.16 -0.18 4.01
CA ASP A 82 -17.90 -0.99 2.82
C ASP A 82 -16.43 -1.41 2.77
N ALA A 83 -15.50 -0.45 2.93
CA ALA A 83 -14.07 -0.71 2.85
C ALA A 83 -13.59 -1.63 3.97
N TYR A 84 -14.03 -1.40 5.21
CA TYR A 84 -13.70 -2.23 6.36
C TYR A 84 -14.19 -3.66 6.15
N ASP A 85 -15.45 -3.84 5.74
CA ASP A 85 -16.02 -5.17 5.51
C ASP A 85 -15.30 -5.93 4.40
N ALA A 86 -14.86 -5.24 3.34
CA ALA A 86 -14.06 -5.86 2.28
C ALA A 86 -12.63 -6.19 2.72
N LEU A 87 -11.98 -5.33 3.49
CA LEU A 87 -10.62 -5.55 3.99
C LEU A 87 -10.58 -6.63 5.08
N MET A 88 -11.68 -6.82 5.83
CA MET A 88 -11.86 -7.85 6.85
C MET A 88 -12.44 -9.16 6.30
N ALA A 89 -12.38 -9.38 4.98
CA ALA A 89 -12.84 -10.61 4.38
C ALA A 89 -12.07 -11.85 4.91
N GLU A 90 -12.80 -12.95 5.13
CA GLU A 90 -12.38 -14.14 5.88
C GLU A 90 -10.99 -14.68 5.54
N HIS A 91 -10.63 -14.71 4.25
CA HIS A 91 -9.33 -15.22 3.78
C HIS A 91 -8.09 -14.49 4.32
N LEU A 92 -8.25 -13.29 4.92
CA LEU A 92 -7.15 -12.52 5.51
C LEU A 92 -7.20 -12.44 7.04
N LEU A 93 -8.25 -12.97 7.67
CA LEU A 93 -8.45 -12.87 9.12
C LEU A 93 -7.44 -13.71 9.93
N SER A 94 -6.72 -14.64 9.30
CA SER A 94 -5.66 -15.40 9.96
C SER A 94 -4.41 -14.57 10.28
N ASP A 95 -4.29 -13.36 9.73
CA ASP A 95 -3.17 -12.46 9.99
C ASP A 95 -3.57 -11.39 11.03
N ASN A 96 -3.14 -11.61 12.28
CA ASN A 96 -3.40 -10.70 13.39
C ASN A 96 -2.89 -9.28 13.12
N LEU A 97 -1.77 -9.12 12.40
CA LEU A 97 -1.24 -7.80 12.08
C LEU A 97 -2.14 -7.09 11.06
N TRP A 98 -2.71 -7.83 10.09
CA TRP A 98 -3.66 -7.26 9.14
C TRP A 98 -4.90 -6.75 9.87
N VAL A 99 -5.54 -7.61 10.68
CA VAL A 99 -6.74 -7.26 11.46
C VAL A 99 -6.51 -6.02 12.30
N THR A 100 -5.46 -6.01 13.13
CA THR A 100 -5.14 -4.86 14.00
C THR A 100 -4.82 -3.60 13.20
N THR A 101 -4.21 -3.73 12.02
CA THR A 101 -3.93 -2.59 11.13
C THR A 101 -5.22 -1.99 10.54
N ILE A 102 -6.18 -2.81 10.12
CA ILE A 102 -7.46 -2.32 9.60
C ILE A 102 -8.30 -1.67 10.72
N GLN A 103 -8.28 -2.24 11.93
CA GLN A 103 -8.90 -1.64 13.11
C GLN A 103 -8.28 -0.27 13.45
N ALA A 104 -6.94 -0.18 13.44
CA ALA A 104 -6.23 1.08 13.68
C ALA A 104 -6.54 2.14 12.60
N TRP A 105 -6.66 1.73 11.34
CA TRP A 105 -7.09 2.61 10.26
C TRP A 105 -8.51 3.14 10.48
N ALA A 106 -9.47 2.30 10.85
CA ALA A 106 -10.84 2.75 11.13
C ALA A 106 -10.87 3.75 12.31
N ALA A 107 -10.07 3.52 13.35
CA ALA A 107 -9.91 4.45 14.46
C ALA A 107 -9.26 5.78 14.02
N LEU A 108 -8.28 5.73 13.10
CA LEU A 108 -7.67 6.92 12.51
C LEU A 108 -8.69 7.75 11.72
N GLU A 109 -9.51 7.12 10.87
CA GLU A 109 -10.57 7.83 10.13
C GLU A 109 -11.62 8.45 11.07
N ARG A 110 -11.91 7.81 12.20
CA ARG A 110 -12.76 8.39 13.24
C ARG A 110 -12.13 9.64 13.87
N ASN A 111 -10.80 9.65 14.12
CA ASN A 111 -10.11 10.86 14.59
C ASN A 111 -10.15 12.00 13.57
N TYR A 112 -10.29 11.68 12.29
CA TYR A 112 -10.53 12.67 11.24
C TYR A 112 -12.00 13.08 11.10
N GLU A 113 -12.86 12.64 12.01
CA GLU A 113 -14.32 12.84 11.94
C GLU A 113 -14.89 12.34 10.60
N PHE A 114 -14.26 11.31 10.04
CA PHE A 114 -14.54 10.74 8.72
C PHE A 114 -14.52 11.75 7.55
N SER A 115 -13.69 12.80 7.68
CA SER A 115 -13.46 13.78 6.62
C SER A 115 -13.06 13.08 5.31
N ASN A 116 -13.73 13.42 4.21
CA ASN A 116 -13.49 12.83 2.90
C ASN A 116 -13.31 13.93 1.84
N PRO A 117 -12.17 14.64 1.87
CA PRO A 117 -11.92 15.74 0.97
C PRO A 117 -11.85 15.27 -0.49
N ILE A 118 -12.19 16.18 -1.40
CA ILE A 118 -12.18 15.95 -2.85
C ILE A 118 -11.08 16.81 -3.48
N GLY A 119 -10.55 16.36 -4.62
CA GLY A 119 -9.56 17.10 -5.40
C GLY A 119 -8.13 16.62 -5.16
N THR A 120 -7.19 17.33 -5.78
CA THR A 120 -5.77 16.92 -5.83
C THR A 120 -5.08 16.95 -4.47
N SER A 121 -5.49 17.86 -3.58
CA SER A 121 -4.98 17.93 -2.21
C SER A 121 -5.45 16.77 -1.31
N ALA A 122 -6.50 16.03 -1.71
CA ALA A 122 -6.96 14.86 -0.98
C ALA A 122 -6.15 13.60 -1.33
N THR A 123 -5.44 13.60 -2.46
CA THR A 123 -4.77 12.41 -3.02
C THR A 123 -3.26 12.49 -2.89
N PHE A 124 -2.62 11.33 -2.73
CA PHE A 124 -1.19 11.20 -2.96
C PHE A 124 -0.82 11.53 -4.43
N PRO A 125 0.44 11.91 -4.70
CA PRO A 125 0.94 12.09 -6.07
C PRO A 125 0.60 10.90 -6.97
N ALA A 126 0.39 11.19 -8.27
CA ALA A 126 0.13 10.17 -9.27
C ALA A 126 1.42 9.49 -9.77
N THR A 127 2.57 10.15 -9.62
CA THR A 127 3.87 9.64 -10.06
C THR A 127 4.22 8.34 -9.33
N GLY A 128 4.66 7.33 -10.08
CA GLY A 128 5.05 6.03 -9.56
C GLY A 128 3.89 5.16 -9.07
N ARG A 129 2.64 5.63 -9.14
CA ARG A 129 1.47 4.90 -8.65
C ARG A 129 1.22 3.61 -9.45
N PRO A 130 1.02 2.45 -8.79
CA PRO A 130 0.68 1.20 -9.46
C PRO A 130 -0.56 1.33 -10.35
N SER A 131 -0.54 0.62 -11.49
CA SER A 131 -1.60 0.66 -12.51
C SER A 131 -2.98 0.30 -11.92
N VAL A 132 -3.01 -0.65 -10.98
CA VAL A 132 -4.22 -1.11 -10.26
C VAL A 132 -4.87 0.01 -9.46
N VAL A 133 -4.07 0.87 -8.82
CA VAL A 133 -4.57 2.03 -8.07
C VAL A 133 -5.11 3.08 -9.03
N SER A 134 -4.40 3.31 -10.14
CA SER A 134 -4.89 4.22 -11.19
C SER A 134 -6.22 3.77 -11.79
N TRP A 135 -6.38 2.46 -12.03
CA TRP A 135 -7.65 1.88 -12.45
C TRP A 135 -8.74 2.09 -11.39
N TRP A 136 -8.44 1.84 -10.11
CA TRP A 136 -9.41 1.97 -9.03
C TRP A 136 -9.97 3.40 -8.92
N PHE A 137 -9.10 4.43 -8.98
CA PHE A 137 -9.54 5.82 -9.02
C PHE A 137 -10.45 6.13 -10.22
N ARG A 138 -10.09 5.67 -11.43
CA ARG A 138 -10.89 5.89 -12.65
C ARG A 138 -12.26 5.22 -12.58
N ASN A 139 -12.37 4.11 -11.87
CA ASN A 139 -13.60 3.32 -11.76
C ASN A 139 -14.47 3.71 -10.56
N ARG A 140 -14.26 4.90 -9.97
CA ARG A 140 -15.00 5.40 -8.80
C ARG A 140 -14.82 4.52 -7.56
N LYS A 141 -13.63 3.93 -7.41
CA LYS A 141 -13.18 3.22 -6.20
C LYS A 141 -14.13 2.10 -5.76
N PRO A 142 -14.45 1.14 -6.64
CA PRO A 142 -15.30 0.02 -6.24
C PRO A 142 -14.61 -0.77 -5.13
N VAL A 143 -15.34 -1.03 -4.06
CA VAL A 143 -14.79 -1.79 -2.92
C VAL A 143 -14.89 -3.30 -3.15
N LEU A 144 -16.02 -3.76 -3.71
CA LEU A 144 -16.28 -5.18 -3.95
C LEU A 144 -15.69 -5.72 -5.26
N ARG A 145 -15.27 -4.84 -6.17
CA ARG A 145 -14.72 -5.23 -7.47
C ARG A 145 -13.25 -4.88 -7.54
N GLY A 146 -12.41 -5.91 -7.56
CA GLY A 146 -10.97 -5.77 -7.77
C GLY A 146 -10.59 -5.29 -9.17
N PRO A 147 -9.36 -4.78 -9.34
CA PRO A 147 -8.76 -4.50 -10.64
C PRO A 147 -8.65 -5.76 -11.52
N PRO A 148 -8.70 -5.63 -12.86
CA PRO A 148 -8.42 -6.72 -13.78
C PRO A 148 -7.03 -7.35 -13.59
N ASP A 149 -6.92 -8.67 -13.76
CA ASP A 149 -5.68 -9.44 -13.53
C ASP A 149 -4.50 -8.95 -14.39
N ASN A 150 -4.77 -8.51 -15.62
CA ASN A 150 -3.74 -8.04 -16.56
C ASN A 150 -3.06 -6.74 -16.10
N LEU A 151 -3.55 -6.06 -15.06
CA LEU A 151 -2.91 -4.88 -14.49
C LEU A 151 -1.82 -5.20 -13.47
N PHE A 152 -1.79 -6.42 -12.92
CA PHE A 152 -0.85 -6.77 -11.86
C PHE A 152 0.54 -7.14 -12.38
N GLY A 153 0.63 -7.70 -13.60
CA GLY A 153 1.89 -8.27 -14.08
C GLY A 153 2.37 -9.44 -13.21
N GLU A 154 3.68 -9.66 -13.19
CA GLU A 154 4.30 -10.63 -12.29
C GLU A 154 4.32 -10.10 -10.85
N VAL A 155 4.12 -10.98 -9.87
CA VAL A 155 4.01 -10.59 -8.45
C VAL A 155 5.27 -9.88 -7.96
N SER A 156 6.44 -10.28 -8.43
CA SER A 156 7.71 -9.62 -8.10
C SER A 156 7.79 -8.20 -8.66
N GLU A 157 7.32 -7.97 -9.89
CA GLU A 157 7.28 -6.64 -10.50
C GLU A 157 6.31 -5.74 -9.73
N PHE A 158 5.11 -6.27 -9.43
CA PHE A 158 4.12 -5.57 -8.64
C PHE A 158 4.66 -5.15 -7.26
N SER A 159 5.37 -6.04 -6.58
CA SER A 159 5.97 -5.74 -5.27
C SER A 159 7.01 -4.62 -5.36
N ALA A 160 7.83 -4.60 -6.41
CA ALA A 160 8.83 -3.57 -6.64
C ALA A 160 8.17 -2.22 -6.94
N GLU A 161 7.16 -2.20 -7.82
CA GLU A 161 6.36 -1.01 -8.10
C GLU A 161 5.70 -0.45 -6.84
N TRP A 162 5.13 -1.33 -6.01
CA TRP A 162 4.52 -0.93 -4.75
C TRP A 162 5.54 -0.27 -3.82
N TRP A 163 6.72 -0.85 -3.63
CA TRP A 163 7.76 -0.28 -2.78
C TRP A 163 8.30 1.05 -3.30
N ILE A 164 8.48 1.20 -4.61
CA ILE A 164 8.87 2.48 -5.23
C ILE A 164 7.81 3.54 -4.93
N TRP A 165 6.54 3.21 -5.17
CA TRP A 165 5.44 4.13 -4.93
C TRP A 165 5.31 4.52 -3.45
N TRP A 166 5.30 3.51 -2.57
CA TRP A 166 5.19 3.70 -1.13
C TRP A 166 6.34 4.56 -0.61
N SER A 167 7.55 4.28 -1.06
CA SER A 167 8.74 5.09 -0.81
C SER A 167 8.55 6.54 -1.22
N MET A 168 8.03 6.81 -2.42
CA MET A 168 7.85 8.17 -2.94
C MET A 168 6.80 9.01 -2.20
N ILE A 169 5.72 8.39 -1.72
CA ILE A 169 4.65 9.15 -1.03
C ILE A 169 4.94 9.39 0.45
N ASN A 170 5.96 8.72 0.99
CA ASN A 170 6.39 8.89 2.37
C ASN A 170 7.29 10.12 2.56
N PRO A 171 7.29 10.71 3.76
CA PRO A 171 8.13 11.86 4.08
C PRO A 171 9.61 11.59 3.89
N THR A 172 10.37 12.63 3.55
CA THR A 172 11.83 12.54 3.32
C THR A 172 12.64 12.31 4.59
N TRP A 173 12.06 12.55 5.77
CA TRP A 173 12.73 12.28 7.05
C TRP A 173 12.76 10.79 7.41
N ARG A 174 11.95 9.96 6.74
CA ARG A 174 11.96 8.51 6.95
C ARG A 174 13.24 7.90 6.41
N GLU A 175 13.79 6.96 7.16
CA GLU A 175 15.00 6.27 6.76
C GLU A 175 14.73 5.32 5.59
N ARG A 176 15.72 5.19 4.71
CA ARG A 176 15.69 4.29 3.57
C ARG A 176 16.91 3.40 3.61
N ASP A 177 16.71 2.12 3.37
CA ASP A 177 17.79 1.18 3.19
C ASP A 177 18.65 1.59 1.99
N ASN A 178 19.96 1.67 2.18
CA ASN A 178 20.88 2.19 1.16
C ASN A 178 21.00 1.27 -0.06
N ALA A 179 20.77 -0.03 0.10
CA ALA A 179 20.91 -1.00 -0.98
C ALA A 179 19.65 -1.07 -1.85
N THR A 180 18.48 -0.99 -1.23
CA THR A 180 17.18 -1.22 -1.88
C THR A 180 16.35 0.04 -2.06
N GLY A 181 16.67 1.12 -1.36
CA GLY A 181 15.88 2.37 -1.33
C GLY A 181 14.54 2.25 -0.59
N ARG A 182 14.23 1.07 -0.03
CA ARG A 182 12.98 0.79 0.69
C ARG A 182 12.96 1.50 2.04
N LEU A 183 11.78 1.84 2.50
CA LEU A 183 11.59 2.45 3.81
C LEU A 183 11.96 1.47 4.91
N VAL A 184 12.60 1.99 5.96
CA VAL A 184 12.86 1.28 7.20
C VAL A 184 11.92 1.85 8.27
N ILE A 185 11.51 1.00 9.21
CA ILE A 185 10.76 1.45 10.38
C ILE A 185 11.74 2.19 11.29
N ASN A 186 11.52 3.49 11.47
CA ASN A 186 12.35 4.32 12.36
C ASN A 186 12.07 3.96 13.83
N GLU A 187 13.08 4.16 14.69
CA GLU A 187 12.93 4.02 16.15
C GLU A 187 11.97 5.07 16.75
N SER A 188 11.87 6.24 16.11
CA SER A 188 10.96 7.35 16.49
C SER A 188 10.01 7.70 15.34
N ASP A 189 8.78 8.05 15.71
CA ASP A 189 7.70 8.52 14.83
C ASP A 189 7.41 10.03 14.98
N ASP A 190 8.36 10.82 15.52
CA ASP A 190 8.20 12.25 15.83
C ASP A 190 8.36 13.20 14.62
N GLY A 191 8.44 12.66 13.41
CA GLY A 191 8.60 13.43 12.18
C GLY A 191 7.33 14.18 11.72
N ASP A 192 7.48 15.02 10.69
CA ASP A 192 6.33 15.71 10.08
C ASP A 192 5.52 14.76 9.19
N TRP A 193 4.35 14.37 9.67
CA TRP A 193 3.40 13.50 8.98
C TRP A 193 2.51 14.21 7.95
N SER A 194 2.65 15.52 7.76
CA SER A 194 1.74 16.33 6.93
C SER A 194 1.53 15.79 5.50
N MET A 195 2.53 15.13 4.91
CA MET A 195 2.42 14.55 3.57
C MET A 195 1.46 13.35 3.53
N LEU A 196 1.44 12.55 4.59
CA LEU A 196 0.62 11.34 4.74
C LEU A 196 -0.70 11.58 5.49
N ASN A 197 -0.83 12.74 6.15
CA ASN A 197 -2.06 13.16 6.83
C ASN A 197 -3.13 13.55 5.79
N ARG A 198 -3.73 12.51 5.18
CA ARG A 198 -4.77 12.59 4.16
C ARG A 198 -5.95 11.75 4.65
N PRO A 199 -7.04 12.35 5.14
CA PRO A 199 -8.21 11.60 5.55
C PRO A 199 -9.02 11.10 4.35
N GLY A 200 -9.87 10.12 4.57
CA GLY A 200 -10.87 9.69 3.60
C GLY A 200 -10.35 8.71 2.53
N GLN A 201 -11.18 8.51 1.50
CA GLN A 201 -10.98 7.46 0.49
C GLN A 201 -9.78 7.68 -0.44
N CYS A 202 -9.09 8.80 -0.34
CA CYS A 202 -7.92 9.15 -1.15
C CYS A 202 -6.60 9.05 -0.38
N GLY A 203 -6.67 8.80 0.93
CA GLY A 203 -5.54 8.67 1.83
C GLY A 203 -5.07 7.23 2.00
N ILE A 204 -4.81 6.84 3.25
CA ILE A 204 -4.26 5.52 3.61
C ILE A 204 -5.10 4.35 3.11
N LEU A 205 -6.42 4.52 2.96
CA LEU A 205 -7.28 3.48 2.37
C LEU A 205 -6.77 3.01 1.00
N VAL A 206 -6.22 3.91 0.17
CA VAL A 206 -5.67 3.55 -1.15
C VAL A 206 -4.51 2.55 -1.01
N VAL A 207 -3.67 2.73 0.01
CA VAL A 207 -2.50 1.88 0.28
C VAL A 207 -2.96 0.51 0.79
N LEU A 208 -3.93 0.49 1.71
CA LEU A 208 -4.53 -0.74 2.24
C LEU A 208 -5.22 -1.56 1.15
N MET A 209 -6.00 -0.92 0.27
CA MET A 209 -6.62 -1.61 -0.88
C MET A 209 -5.56 -2.21 -1.81
N CYS A 210 -4.45 -1.49 -2.04
CA CYS A 210 -3.36 -1.99 -2.86
C CYS A 210 -2.67 -3.21 -2.22
N LEU A 211 -2.41 -3.17 -0.91
CA LEU A 211 -1.87 -4.32 -0.16
C LEU A 211 -2.84 -5.50 -0.12
N PHE A 212 -4.14 -5.24 0.00
CA PHE A 212 -5.18 -6.25 -0.05
C PHE A 212 -5.16 -7.00 -1.39
N TRP A 213 -5.15 -6.28 -2.52
CA TRP A 213 -5.05 -6.93 -3.83
C TRP A 213 -3.73 -7.65 -4.02
N TRP A 214 -2.61 -7.11 -3.53
CA TRP A 214 -1.33 -7.83 -3.55
C TRP A 214 -1.44 -9.16 -2.81
N ARG A 215 -2.02 -9.16 -1.60
CA ARG A 215 -2.16 -10.36 -0.78
C ARG A 215 -2.96 -11.46 -1.48
N GLN A 216 -4.01 -11.09 -2.23
CA GLN A 216 -4.83 -12.02 -2.99
C GLN A 216 -4.08 -12.72 -4.12
N ARG A 217 -2.93 -12.18 -4.55
CA ARG A 217 -2.06 -12.78 -5.57
C ARG A 217 -1.06 -13.78 -4.97
N LEU A 218 -1.01 -13.90 -3.65
CA LEU A 218 -0.07 -14.75 -2.95
C LEU A 218 -0.78 -16.00 -2.38
N PRO A 219 -0.19 -17.21 -2.50
CA PRO A 219 -0.74 -18.39 -1.86
C PRO A 219 -0.67 -18.31 -0.32
N ALA A 220 0.34 -17.62 0.21
CA ALA A 220 0.54 -17.33 1.63
C ALA A 220 1.25 -15.96 1.78
N PRO A 221 1.21 -15.30 2.95
CA PRO A 221 1.94 -14.05 3.17
C PRO A 221 3.43 -14.23 2.86
N SER A 222 3.97 -13.45 1.93
CA SER A 222 5.41 -13.43 1.66
C SER A 222 6.10 -12.49 2.64
N GLN A 223 7.39 -12.69 2.88
CA GLN A 223 8.17 -11.76 3.71
C GLN A 223 8.07 -10.33 3.19
N ASP A 224 8.07 -10.13 1.87
CA ASP A 224 8.01 -8.81 1.27
C ASP A 224 6.68 -8.09 1.54
N TRP A 225 5.58 -8.84 1.42
CA TRP A 225 4.25 -8.32 1.75
C TRP A 225 4.10 -8.06 3.26
N THR A 226 4.63 -8.95 4.09
CA THR A 226 4.61 -8.77 5.55
C THR A 226 5.40 -7.52 5.97
N SER A 227 6.58 -7.28 5.39
CA SER A 227 7.36 -6.06 5.65
C SER A 227 6.62 -4.81 5.20
N ALA A 228 5.92 -4.86 4.07
CA ALA A 228 5.09 -3.75 3.61
C ALA A 228 3.93 -3.47 4.58
N LEU A 229 3.26 -4.51 5.08
CA LEU A 229 2.19 -4.37 6.07
C LEU A 229 2.71 -3.81 7.41
N GLN A 230 3.85 -4.29 7.90
CA GLN A 230 4.49 -3.77 9.11
C GLN A 230 4.77 -2.27 9.00
N ASP A 231 5.29 -1.83 7.85
CA ASP A 231 5.59 -0.42 7.60
C ASP A 231 4.30 0.43 7.58
N VAL A 232 3.25 -0.03 6.88
CA VAL A 232 1.97 0.67 6.82
C VAL A 232 1.29 0.73 8.19
N SER A 233 1.35 -0.35 8.97
CA SER A 233 0.86 -0.39 10.34
C SER A 233 1.57 0.63 11.24
N TRP A 234 2.90 0.71 11.13
CA TRP A 234 3.69 1.71 11.84
C TRP A 234 3.28 3.15 11.46
N VAL A 235 3.09 3.42 10.16
CA VAL A 235 2.63 4.74 9.69
C VAL A 235 1.24 5.11 10.21
N ILE A 236 0.28 4.18 10.19
CA ILE A 236 -1.07 4.42 10.72
C ILE A 236 -1.01 4.80 12.20
N ASN A 237 -0.20 4.09 12.98
CA ASN A 237 -0.01 4.39 14.40
C ASN A 237 0.65 5.75 14.62
N GLY A 238 1.68 6.11 13.84
CA GLY A 238 2.31 7.43 13.88
C GLY A 238 1.32 8.56 13.55
N LEU A 239 0.53 8.40 12.48
CA LEU A 239 -0.54 9.32 12.12
C LEU A 239 -1.59 9.45 13.22
N PHE A 240 -1.99 8.34 13.83
CA PHE A 240 -2.97 8.34 14.91
C PHE A 240 -2.50 9.14 16.12
N LYS A 241 -1.24 8.96 16.54
CA LYS A 241 -0.62 9.74 17.62
C LYS A 241 -0.52 11.23 17.26
N ALA A 242 -0.06 11.54 16.05
CA ALA A 242 0.10 12.92 15.59
C ALA A 242 -1.22 13.69 15.54
N ASN A 243 -2.34 13.03 15.23
CA ASN A 243 -3.67 13.65 15.20
C ASN A 243 -4.39 13.70 16.56
N LYS A 244 -4.01 12.87 17.54
CA LYS A 244 -4.49 13.00 18.92
C LYS A 244 -3.91 14.20 19.66
N GLN A 245 -2.70 14.62 19.28
CA GLN A 245 -2.06 15.79 19.87
C GLN A 245 -2.67 17.05 19.24
N PRO A 246 -3.33 17.94 20.01
CA PRO A 246 -3.79 19.22 19.47
C PRO A 246 -2.57 19.93 18.91
N SER A 247 -2.55 20.13 17.60
CA SER A 247 -1.41 20.60 16.83
C SER A 247 -0.72 21.73 17.58
N ARG A 248 0.51 21.50 18.06
CA ARG A 248 1.35 22.57 18.63
C ARG A 248 1.31 23.70 17.62
N LYS A 249 0.61 24.79 17.98
CA LYS A 249 0.41 25.96 17.13
C LYS A 249 1.72 26.29 16.44
N ARG A 250 1.75 26.21 15.11
CA ARG A 250 2.85 26.76 14.30
C ARG A 250 3.06 28.18 14.80
N LYS A 251 4.16 28.43 15.52
CA LYS A 251 4.66 29.78 15.74
C LYS A 251 5.04 30.29 14.35
N ILE A 252 4.09 30.97 13.71
CA ILE A 252 4.39 31.81 12.57
C ILE A 252 5.29 32.91 13.12
N SER A 253 6.58 32.81 12.84
CA SER A 253 7.51 33.90 13.07
C SER A 253 6.97 35.15 12.37
N PRO A 254 6.97 36.32 13.02
CA PRO A 254 6.48 37.54 12.39
C PRO A 254 7.29 37.85 11.11
N PRO A 255 6.66 38.45 10.08
CA PRO A 255 7.35 38.83 8.85
C PRO A 255 8.47 39.83 9.16
N PRO A 256 9.58 39.84 8.39
CA PRO A 256 10.59 40.88 8.52
C PRO A 256 9.94 42.25 8.23
N GLU A 257 10.13 43.21 9.13
CA GLU A 257 9.68 44.60 8.95
C GLU A 257 10.12 45.13 7.58
N GLU A 258 9.14 45.52 6.77
CA GLU A 258 9.35 46.34 5.57
C GLU A 258 10.01 47.66 5.99
N GLN A 259 11.31 47.80 5.68
CA GLN A 259 11.97 49.08 5.71
C GLN A 259 11.34 49.98 4.65
N GLY A 260 10.64 51.02 5.12
CA GLY A 260 9.89 51.97 4.32
C GLY A 260 10.72 52.76 3.28
N PRO A 261 10.03 53.53 2.42
CA PRO A 261 10.58 54.03 1.16
C PRO A 261 11.61 55.15 1.35
N ARG A 262 12.79 54.99 0.75
CA ARG A 262 13.80 56.04 0.60
C ARG A 262 13.27 57.18 -0.27
N THR A 263 12.95 58.31 0.35
CA THR A 263 12.70 59.59 -0.33
C THR A 263 13.92 60.04 -1.14
N ARG A 264 13.74 60.17 -2.46
CA ARG A 264 14.66 60.89 -3.36
C ARG A 264 14.70 62.37 -2.99
N ARG A 265 15.82 62.86 -2.47
CA ARG A 265 16.08 64.30 -2.32
C ARG A 265 16.64 64.84 -3.63
N ARG A 266 15.89 65.76 -4.23
CA ARG A 266 16.18 66.52 -5.45
C ARG A 266 17.12 67.68 -5.07
N THR A 267 18.36 67.69 -5.55
CA THR A 267 19.26 68.83 -5.41
C THR A 267 19.13 69.70 -6.67
N ARG A 268 18.73 70.96 -6.47
CA ARG A 268 18.68 72.01 -7.50
C ARG A 268 19.82 73.00 -7.20
N GLN A 269 20.44 73.47 -8.28
CA GLN A 269 21.55 74.42 -8.34
C GLN A 269 21.37 75.68 -7.51
N GLY A 270 22.50 76.19 -7.02
CA GLY A 270 22.81 77.57 -6.67
C GLY A 270 24.30 77.76 -6.89
#